data_AF-A0A147IQ37-F1
#
_entry.id   AF-A0A147IQ37-F1
#
_cell.length_a   1.000
_cell.length_b   1.000
_cell.length_c   1.000
_cell.angle_alpha   90.00
_cell.angle_beta   90.00
_cell.angle_gamma   90.00
#
_symmetry.space_group_name_H-M   'P 1'
#
loop_
_entity.id
_entity.type
_entity.pdbx_description
1 polymer ?
#
loop_
_entity_poly.entity_id
_entity_poly.type
_entity_poly.pdbx_seq_one_letter_code
_entity_poly.pdbx_strand_id
1 'polypeptide(L)'
;LVSGRRSWFDRYILAPIARLALPRLVERSVPAHVAGGVGAGLGLLGLVVILSGFPAFGLLIAIAGALGLGLGETLAGLRDEQGAARAGSAAIAALSGLAVAALGWQDFRVSGEDIAPVLALMLIILGILAERAGLYRFRRRWWASPPAYLLVLFPAALAGIVTWGLALASIYAIVTLTSAIETLRGQV
;
A
#
# COMPACT_ATOMS: atom_id res chain seq x y z
N LEU A 1 21.21 6.44 -0.96
CA LEU A 1 20.96 5.65 -2.20
C LEU A 1 19.50 5.20 -2.22
N VAL A 2 18.66 5.77 -3.09
CA VAL A 2 17.26 5.33 -3.32
C VAL A 2 17.27 4.08 -4.20
N SER A 3 17.95 3.00 -3.78
CA SER A 3 18.25 1.84 -4.63
C SER A 3 17.30 0.65 -4.46
N GLY A 4 16.34 0.71 -3.53
CA GLY A 4 15.46 -0.43 -3.20
C GLY A 4 14.03 -0.40 -3.76
N ARG A 5 13.51 0.76 -4.20
CA ARG A 5 12.08 0.91 -4.53
C ARG A 5 11.83 0.85 -6.03
N ARG A 6 11.56 -0.36 -6.54
CA ARG A 6 11.38 -0.64 -7.98
C ARG A 6 9.92 -0.90 -8.39
N SER A 7 8.95 -0.76 -7.50
CA SER A 7 7.53 -0.91 -7.90
C SER A 7 7.09 0.30 -8.75
N TRP A 8 6.09 0.10 -9.60
CA TRP A 8 5.53 1.19 -10.40
C TRP A 8 4.95 2.30 -9.51
N PHE A 9 4.34 1.93 -8.38
CA PHE A 9 3.79 2.87 -7.40
C PHE A 9 4.90 3.78 -6.86
N ASP A 10 6.01 3.20 -6.42
CA ASP A 10 7.11 3.97 -5.86
C ASP A 10 7.71 4.92 -6.91
N ARG A 11 7.80 4.46 -8.16
CA ARG A 11 8.41 5.22 -9.24
C ARG A 11 7.54 6.38 -9.72
N TYR A 12 6.25 6.13 -9.94
CA TYR A 12 5.35 7.09 -10.59
C TYR A 12 4.54 7.93 -9.60
N ILE A 13 4.37 7.47 -8.36
CA ILE A 13 3.55 8.16 -7.37
C ILE A 13 4.41 8.66 -6.21
N LEU A 14 5.13 7.75 -5.52
CA LEU A 14 5.89 8.14 -4.33
C LEU A 14 7.08 9.03 -4.67
N ALA A 15 7.88 8.69 -5.69
CA ALA A 15 9.10 9.42 -6.01
C ALA A 15 8.86 10.88 -6.43
N PRO A 16 7.85 11.21 -7.28
CA PRO A 16 7.52 12.61 -7.57
C PRO A 16 7.08 13.38 -6.32
N ILE A 17 6.22 12.77 -5.49
CA ILE A 17 5.73 13.40 -4.26
C ILE A 17 6.89 13.62 -3.27
N ALA A 18 7.76 12.63 -3.13
CA ALA A 18 8.97 12.74 -2.31
C ALA A 18 9.91 13.84 -2.82
N ARG A 19 10.12 13.96 -4.13
CA ARG A 19 10.95 15.04 -4.70
C ARG A 19 10.41 16.44 -4.40
N LEU A 20 9.08 16.59 -4.32
CA LEU A 20 8.43 17.86 -3.99
C LEU A 20 8.40 18.15 -2.49
N ALA A 21 8.20 17.12 -1.67
CA ALA A 21 8.01 17.25 -0.23
C ALA A 21 9.34 17.22 0.57
N LEU A 22 10.27 16.34 0.20
CA LEU A 22 11.52 16.14 0.94
C LEU A 22 12.35 17.42 1.13
N PRO A 23 12.58 18.27 0.11
CA PRO A 23 13.36 19.50 0.30
C PRO A 23 12.76 20.38 1.40
N ARG A 24 11.43 20.57 1.39
CA ARG A 24 10.72 21.38 2.39
C ARG A 24 10.73 20.75 3.78
N LEU A 25 10.66 19.42 3.87
CA LEU A 25 10.70 18.69 5.13
C LEU A 25 12.11 18.73 5.76
N VAL A 26 13.14 18.66 4.93
CA VAL A 26 14.55 18.77 5.36
C VAL A 26 14.87 20.20 5.78
N GLU A 27 14.45 21.21 5.02
CA GLU A 27 14.60 22.63 5.38
C GLU A 27 13.96 22.94 6.75
N ARG A 28 12.79 22.36 7.02
CA ARG A 28 12.08 22.52 8.30
C ARG A 28 12.57 21.58 9.41
N SER A 29 13.63 20.81 9.17
CA SER A 29 14.18 19.82 10.11
C SER A 29 13.14 18.85 10.67
N VAL A 30 12.09 18.54 9.89
CA VAL A 30 10.97 17.71 10.35
C VAL A 30 11.47 16.31 10.70
N PRO A 31 11.22 15.80 11.93
CA PRO A 31 11.60 14.45 12.30
C PRO A 31 10.85 13.38 11.50
N ALA A 32 11.52 12.26 11.19
CA ALA A 32 10.93 11.16 10.43
C ALA A 32 9.67 10.58 11.11
N HIS A 33 9.67 10.50 12.45
CA HIS A 33 8.52 10.03 13.23
C HIS A 33 7.32 10.99 13.17
N VAL A 34 7.53 12.30 12.98
CA VAL A 34 6.44 13.26 12.82
C VAL A 34 5.79 13.08 11.45
N ALA A 35 6.58 13.01 10.38
CA ALA A 35 6.07 12.77 9.03
C ALA A 35 5.35 11.41 8.94
N GLY A 36 5.96 10.36 9.48
CA GLY A 36 5.35 9.04 9.57
C GLY A 36 4.11 9.01 10.45
N GLY A 37 4.11 9.72 11.59
CA GLY A 37 2.99 9.81 12.51
C GLY A 37 1.77 10.50 11.91
N VAL A 38 1.97 11.60 11.15
CA VAL A 38 0.90 12.24 10.39
C VAL A 38 0.35 11.29 9.33
N GLY A 39 1.23 10.58 8.62
CA GLY A 39 0.83 9.54 7.66
C GLY A 39 -0.01 8.43 8.31
N ALA A 40 0.41 7.94 9.48
CA ALA A 40 -0.33 6.94 10.25
C ALA A 40 -1.71 7.46 10.68
N GLY A 41 -1.77 8.70 11.20
CA GLY A 41 -3.02 9.34 11.60
C GLY A 41 -4.00 9.49 10.45
N LEU A 42 -3.52 9.94 9.28
CA LEU A 42 -4.32 9.96 8.05
C LEU A 42 -4.77 8.56 7.65
N GLY A 43 -3.88 7.56 7.70
CA GLY A 43 -4.22 6.18 7.41
C GLY A 43 -5.37 5.65 8.27
N LEU A 44 -5.29 5.86 9.58
CA LEU A 44 -6.34 5.49 10.54
C LEU A 44 -7.65 6.23 10.27
N LEU A 45 -7.59 7.54 9.98
CA LEU A 45 -8.76 8.32 9.61
C LEU A 45 -9.41 7.76 8.33
N GLY A 46 -8.61 7.38 7.34
CA GLY A 46 -9.08 6.72 6.13
C GLY A 46 -9.83 5.43 6.42
N LEU A 47 -9.31 4.58 7.31
CA LEU A 47 -9.99 3.35 7.75
C LEU A 47 -11.35 3.64 8.39
N VAL A 48 -11.40 4.63 9.30
CA VAL A 48 -12.65 5.03 9.95
C VAL A 48 -13.67 5.50 8.91
N VAL A 49 -13.25 6.29 7.93
CA VAL A 49 -14.12 6.78 6.86
C VAL A 49 -14.64 5.64 5.97
N ILE A 50 -13.79 4.65 5.63
CA ILE A 50 -14.22 3.44 4.91
C ILE A 50 -15.33 2.73 5.71
N LEU A 51 -15.09 2.45 6.99
CA LEU A 51 -16.03 1.75 7.87
C LEU A 51 -17.31 2.56 8.16
N SER A 52 -17.26 3.89 8.01
CA SER A 52 -18.42 4.78 8.17
C SER A 52 -19.33 4.84 6.94
N GLY A 53 -18.95 4.22 5.81
CA GLY A 53 -19.80 4.10 4.62
C GLY A 53 -19.30 4.88 3.42
N PHE A 54 -18.12 5.49 3.50
CA PHE A 54 -17.55 6.31 2.43
C PHE A 54 -16.26 5.68 1.87
N PRO A 55 -16.35 4.54 1.17
CA PRO A 55 -15.18 3.74 0.78
C PRO A 55 -14.22 4.52 -0.13
N ALA A 56 -14.72 5.29 -1.10
CA ALA A 56 -13.88 6.06 -2.00
C ALA A 56 -13.05 7.14 -1.27
N PHE A 57 -13.70 7.96 -0.43
CA PHE A 57 -13.02 9.00 0.33
C PHE A 57 -12.06 8.41 1.36
N GLY A 58 -12.47 7.36 2.07
CA GLY A 58 -11.61 6.71 3.05
C GLY A 58 -10.39 6.05 2.42
N LEU A 59 -10.54 5.47 1.22
CA LEU A 59 -9.43 4.90 0.46
C LEU A 59 -8.47 5.99 -0.05
N LEU A 60 -8.99 7.13 -0.52
CA LEU A 60 -8.16 8.28 -0.90
C LEU A 60 -7.31 8.78 0.29
N ILE A 61 -7.94 8.90 1.46
CA ILE A 61 -7.25 9.31 2.70
C ILE A 61 -6.24 8.25 3.13
N ALA A 62 -6.56 6.96 3.02
CA ALA A 62 -5.64 5.87 3.33
C ALA A 62 -4.42 5.87 2.38
N ILE A 63 -4.61 6.17 1.09
CA ILE A 63 -3.52 6.36 0.13
C ILE A 63 -2.65 7.54 0.54
N ALA A 64 -3.25 8.68 0.92
CA ALA A 64 -2.50 9.83 1.43
C ALA A 64 -1.71 9.49 2.70
N GLY A 65 -2.29 8.69 3.61
CA GLY A 65 -1.61 8.17 4.80
C GLY A 65 -0.43 7.27 4.47
N ALA A 66 -0.60 6.35 3.52
CA ALA A 66 0.47 5.48 3.02
C ALA A 66 1.62 6.28 2.38
N LEU A 67 1.30 7.36 1.65
CA LEU A 67 2.30 8.28 1.12
C LEU A 67 3.04 9.02 2.23
N GLY A 68 2.33 9.52 3.26
CA GLY A 68 2.95 10.16 4.42
C GLY A 68 3.90 9.22 5.18
N LEU A 69 3.47 7.97 5.40
CA LEU A 69 4.32 6.91 5.95
C LEU A 69 5.54 6.64 5.06
N GLY A 70 5.35 6.59 3.74
CA GLY A 70 6.43 6.43 2.78
C GLY A 70 7.45 7.58 2.83
N LEU A 71 6.99 8.82 3.02
CA LEU A 71 7.87 9.98 3.24
C LEU A 71 8.64 9.84 4.57
N GLY A 72 7.97 9.48 5.65
CA GLY A 72 8.61 9.21 6.95
C GLY A 72 9.68 8.12 6.86
N GLU A 73 9.38 7.03 6.16
CA GLU A 73 10.33 5.95 5.87
C GLU A 73 11.54 6.45 5.06
N THR A 74 11.32 7.28 4.02
CA THR A 74 12.44 7.84 3.25
C THR A 74 13.31 8.76 4.09
N LEU A 75 12.73 9.58 4.97
CA LEU A 75 13.47 10.47 5.87
C LEU A 75 14.28 9.67 6.90
N ALA A 76 13.68 8.63 7.49
CA ALA A 76 14.39 7.71 8.40
C ALA A 76 15.58 7.05 7.68
N GLY A 77 15.39 6.61 6.43
CA GLY A 77 16.46 6.04 5.61
C GLY A 77 17.59 7.02 5.28
N LEU A 78 17.31 8.32 5.13
CA LEU A 78 18.34 9.35 4.94
C LEU A 78 19.14 9.64 6.22
N ARG A 79 18.54 9.40 7.38
CA ARG A 79 19.16 9.59 8.71
C ARG A 79 19.79 8.32 9.27
N ASP A 80 19.85 7.26 8.48
CA ASP A 80 20.33 5.92 8.86
C ASP A 80 19.58 5.29 10.05
N GLU A 81 18.33 5.71 10.27
CA GLU A 81 17.42 5.18 11.30
C GLU A 81 16.73 3.91 10.78
N GLN A 82 17.49 2.83 10.58
CA GLN A 82 16.98 1.62 9.93
C GLN A 82 15.77 0.99 10.66
N GLY A 83 15.71 1.08 12.00
CA GLY A 83 14.57 0.59 12.78
C GLY A 83 13.28 1.32 12.44
N ALA A 84 13.32 2.65 12.36
CA ALA A 84 12.16 3.48 12.01
C ALA A 84 11.75 3.28 10.54
N ALA A 85 12.70 3.10 9.63
CA ALA A 85 12.40 2.77 8.24
C ALA A 85 11.69 1.41 8.11
N ARG A 86 12.15 0.37 8.82
CA ARG A 86 11.48 -0.93 8.83
C ARG A 86 10.07 -0.84 9.43
N ALA A 87 9.92 -0.11 10.53
CA ALA A 87 8.61 0.13 11.15
C ALA A 87 7.66 0.85 10.18
N GLY A 88 8.14 1.85 9.44
CA GLY A 88 7.37 2.55 8.41
C GLY A 88 6.91 1.63 7.28
N SER A 89 7.81 0.79 6.75
CA SER A 89 7.46 -0.20 5.72
C SER A 89 6.40 -1.20 6.22
N ALA A 90 6.56 -1.71 7.44
CA ALA A 90 5.58 -2.59 8.07
C ALA A 90 4.23 -1.88 8.28
N ALA A 91 4.23 -0.61 8.70
CA ALA A 91 3.03 0.20 8.88
C ALA A 91 2.29 0.44 7.57
N ILE A 92 3.00 0.69 6.46
CA ILE A 92 2.40 0.82 5.13
C ILE A 92 1.71 -0.49 4.74
N ALA A 93 2.38 -1.63 4.91
CA ALA A 93 1.81 -2.94 4.59
C ALA A 93 0.57 -3.24 5.45
N ALA A 94 0.65 -2.98 6.76
CA ALA A 94 -0.47 -3.16 7.68
C ALA A 94 -1.66 -2.25 7.32
N LEU A 95 -1.41 -0.96 7.05
CA LEU A 95 -2.44 -0.01 6.63
C LEU A 95 -3.13 -0.47 5.34
N SER A 96 -2.36 -0.89 4.34
CA SER A 96 -2.92 -1.38 3.08
C SER A 96 -3.78 -2.64 3.28
N GLY A 97 -3.30 -3.61 4.07
CA GLY A 97 -4.07 -4.80 4.40
C GLY A 97 -5.36 -4.48 5.16
N LEU A 98 -5.29 -3.59 6.15
CA LEU A 98 -6.47 -3.14 6.92
C LEU A 98 -7.47 -2.40 6.04
N ALA A 99 -7.02 -1.58 5.08
CA ALA A 99 -7.92 -0.87 4.17
C ALA A 99 -8.65 -1.83 3.22
N VAL A 100 -7.94 -2.84 2.71
CA VAL A 100 -8.54 -3.93 1.92
C VAL A 100 -9.58 -4.70 2.74
N ALA A 101 -9.24 -5.07 3.98
CA ALA A 101 -10.17 -5.75 4.88
C ALA A 101 -11.40 -4.89 5.20
N ALA A 102 -11.20 -3.59 5.48
CA ALA A 102 -12.27 -2.65 5.75
C ALA A 102 -13.21 -2.48 4.55
N LEU A 103 -12.69 -2.48 3.31
CA LEU A 103 -13.50 -2.45 2.10
C LEU A 103 -14.34 -3.71 1.94
N GLY A 104 -13.74 -4.89 2.07
CA GLY A 104 -14.46 -6.17 1.97
C GLY A 104 -15.53 -6.31 3.05
N TRP A 105 -15.22 -5.90 4.28
CA TRP A 105 -16.18 -5.89 5.38
C TRP A 105 -17.32 -4.90 5.15
N GLN A 106 -17.01 -3.69 4.64
CA GLN A 106 -18.03 -2.70 4.38
C GLN A 106 -19.00 -3.15 3.28
N ASP A 107 -18.48 -3.72 2.20
CA ASP A 107 -19.30 -4.26 1.12
C ASP A 107 -20.21 -5.40 1.62
N PHE A 108 -19.69 -6.31 2.46
CA PHE A 108 -20.49 -7.33 3.12
C PHE A 108 -21.64 -6.74 3.96
N ARG A 109 -21.39 -5.67 4.73
CA ARG A 109 -22.45 -5.04 5.53
C ARG A 109 -23.58 -4.44 4.67
N VAL A 110 -23.27 -4.01 3.46
CA VAL A 110 -24.23 -3.36 2.56
C VAL A 110 -24.96 -4.39 1.70
N SER A 111 -24.22 -5.33 1.11
CA SER A 111 -24.73 -6.30 0.14
C SER A 111 -25.24 -7.59 0.79
N GLY A 112 -24.75 -7.95 1.98
CA GLY A 112 -25.03 -9.23 2.64
C GLY A 112 -24.35 -10.44 2.00
N GLU A 113 -23.46 -10.23 1.03
CA GLU A 113 -22.77 -11.29 0.29
C GLU A 113 -21.35 -11.52 0.79
N ASP A 114 -20.96 -12.79 0.96
CA ASP A 114 -19.63 -13.17 1.45
C ASP A 114 -18.50 -13.03 0.39
N ILE A 115 -18.82 -12.65 -0.85
CA ILE A 115 -17.87 -12.63 -1.95
C ILE A 115 -16.76 -11.59 -1.69
N ALA A 116 -17.13 -10.36 -1.35
CA ALA A 116 -16.18 -9.27 -1.10
C ALA A 116 -15.21 -9.55 0.06
N PRO A 117 -15.64 -10.00 1.26
CA PRO A 117 -14.70 -10.30 2.34
C PRO A 117 -13.79 -11.48 2.02
N VAL A 118 -14.26 -12.50 1.28
CA VAL A 118 -13.41 -13.61 0.81
C VAL A 118 -12.34 -13.11 -0.17
N LEU A 119 -12.70 -12.27 -1.14
CA LEU A 119 -11.74 -11.68 -2.07
C LEU A 119 -10.74 -10.76 -1.36
N ALA A 120 -11.19 -9.98 -0.37
CA ALA A 120 -10.32 -9.15 0.44
C ALA A 120 -9.29 -9.99 1.21
N LEU A 121 -9.72 -11.08 1.85
CA LEU A 121 -8.84 -12.01 2.55
C LEU A 121 -7.84 -12.66 1.59
N MET A 122 -8.32 -13.13 0.44
CA MET A 122 -7.48 -13.72 -0.61
C MET A 122 -6.41 -12.73 -1.08
N LEU A 123 -6.78 -11.48 -1.34
CA LEU A 123 -5.87 -10.42 -1.73
C LEU A 123 -4.81 -10.15 -0.67
N ILE A 124 -5.19 -10.11 0.62
CA ILE A 124 -4.26 -9.91 1.73
C ILE A 124 -3.23 -11.05 1.78
N ILE A 125 -3.69 -12.31 1.71
CA ILE A 125 -2.81 -13.49 1.72
C ILE A 125 -1.84 -13.44 0.53
N LEU A 126 -2.36 -13.23 -0.69
CA LEU A 126 -1.56 -13.14 -1.89
C LEU A 126 -0.55 -12.00 -1.84
N GLY A 127 -0.95 -10.83 -1.32
CA GLY A 127 -0.07 -9.68 -1.12
C GLY A 127 1.07 -9.96 -0.14
N ILE A 128 0.78 -10.63 0.98
CA ILE A 128 1.80 -11.05 1.96
C ILE A 128 2.78 -12.03 1.31
N LEU A 129 2.27 -13.04 0.58
CA LEU A 129 3.12 -14.00 -0.13
C LEU A 129 3.96 -13.32 -1.21
N ALA A 130 3.40 -12.37 -1.96
CA ALA A 130 4.11 -11.63 -2.99
C ALA A 130 5.22 -10.75 -2.42
N GLU A 131 4.98 -10.06 -1.29
CA GLU A 131 6.03 -9.31 -0.60
C GLU A 131 7.14 -10.22 -0.08
N ARG A 132 6.80 -11.40 0.45
CA ARG A 132 7.78 -12.36 0.94
C ARG A 132 8.59 -13.03 -0.17
N ALA A 133 7.94 -13.37 -1.29
CA ALA A 133 8.59 -13.97 -2.45
C ALA A 133 9.47 -12.96 -3.19
N GLY A 134 9.14 -11.67 -3.09
CA GLY A 134 9.89 -10.61 -3.73
C GLY A 134 11.20 -10.29 -3.01
N LEU A 135 12.23 -11.12 -3.19
CA LEU A 135 13.59 -10.76 -2.83
C LEU A 135 13.98 -9.44 -3.50
N TYR A 136 14.40 -8.45 -2.70
CA TYR A 136 14.69 -7.06 -3.11
C TYR A 136 15.54 -6.93 -4.39
N ARG A 137 16.38 -7.93 -4.70
CA ARG A 137 17.28 -7.95 -5.84
C ARG A 137 16.59 -8.14 -7.20
N PHE A 138 15.41 -8.78 -7.24
CA PHE A 138 14.78 -9.23 -8.50
C PHE A 138 13.40 -8.62 -8.80
N ARG A 139 12.99 -7.62 -8.02
CA ARG A 139 11.68 -6.96 -8.18
C ARG A 139 11.56 -6.33 -9.57
N ARG A 140 10.60 -6.80 -10.38
CA ARG A 140 10.28 -6.22 -11.70
C ARG A 140 9.50 -4.92 -11.55
N ARG A 141 9.60 -4.04 -12.55
CA ARG A 141 9.02 -2.68 -12.53
C ARG A 141 7.49 -2.64 -12.36
N TRP A 142 6.80 -3.70 -12.77
CA TRP A 142 5.34 -3.77 -12.75
C TRP A 142 4.79 -4.51 -11.53
N TRP A 143 5.64 -5.08 -10.67
CA TRP A 143 5.18 -5.80 -9.48
C TRP A 143 4.44 -4.89 -8.52
N ALA A 144 3.42 -5.47 -7.89
CA ALA A 144 2.65 -4.80 -6.87
C ALA A 144 3.51 -4.46 -5.64
N SER A 145 3.17 -3.36 -5.00
CA SER A 145 3.53 -3.01 -3.62
C SER A 145 2.24 -2.90 -2.80
N PRO A 146 2.28 -2.93 -1.47
CA PRO A 146 1.06 -2.91 -0.67
C PRO A 146 0.13 -1.72 -0.98
N PRO A 147 0.63 -0.47 -1.12
CA PRO A 147 -0.23 0.66 -1.46
C PRO A 147 -0.64 0.68 -2.94
N ALA A 148 0.03 -0.08 -3.83
CA ALA A 148 -0.39 -0.21 -5.22
C ALA A 148 -1.78 -0.84 -5.35
N TYR A 149 -2.10 -1.82 -4.50
CA TYR A 149 -3.43 -2.44 -4.47
C TYR A 149 -4.52 -1.43 -4.12
N LEU A 150 -4.23 -0.46 -3.23
CA LEU A 150 -5.19 0.59 -2.89
C LEU A 150 -5.51 1.49 -4.09
N LEU A 151 -4.50 1.82 -4.92
CA LEU A 151 -4.74 2.58 -6.14
C LEU A 151 -5.53 1.80 -7.19
N VAL A 152 -5.32 0.48 -7.29
CA VAL A 152 -6.12 -0.39 -8.17
C VAL A 152 -7.57 -0.45 -7.70
N LEU A 153 -7.80 -0.46 -6.39
CA LEU A 153 -9.14 -0.48 -5.80
C LEU A 153 -9.87 0.87 -5.87
N PHE A 154 -9.13 1.99 -5.94
CA PHE A 154 -9.70 3.32 -5.94
C PHE A 154 -10.75 3.60 -7.03
N PRO A 155 -10.50 3.31 -8.32
CA PRO A 155 -11.53 3.53 -9.35
C PRO A 155 -12.77 2.65 -9.14
N ALA A 156 -12.59 1.43 -8.62
CA ALA A 156 -13.71 0.55 -8.31
C ALA A 156 -14.55 1.06 -7.13
N ALA A 157 -13.90 1.60 -6.10
CA ALA A 157 -14.56 2.25 -4.97
C ALA A 157 -15.32 3.52 -5.40
N LEU A 158 -14.78 4.30 -6.34
CA LEU A 158 -15.47 5.47 -6.92
C LEU A 158 -16.71 5.07 -7.72
N ALA A 159 -16.62 3.99 -8.48
CA ALA A 159 -17.72 3.48 -9.30
C ALA A 159 -18.72 2.60 -8.51
N GLY A 160 -18.52 2.38 -7.21
CA GLY A 160 -19.39 1.55 -6.37
C GLY A 160 -19.35 0.05 -6.69
N ILE A 161 -18.29 -0.42 -7.37
CA ILE A 161 -18.11 -1.81 -7.82
C ILE A 161 -16.96 -2.49 -7.07
N VAL A 162 -16.96 -2.40 -5.74
CA VAL A 162 -15.86 -2.83 -4.87
C VAL A 162 -15.48 -4.29 -5.08
N THR A 163 -16.47 -5.19 -5.22
CA THR A 163 -16.26 -6.62 -5.47
C THR A 163 -15.44 -6.89 -6.73
N TRP A 164 -15.76 -6.21 -7.84
CA TRP A 164 -14.99 -6.29 -9.08
C TRP A 164 -13.58 -5.72 -8.93
N GLY A 165 -13.44 -4.63 -8.17
CA GLY A 165 -12.13 -4.08 -7.80
C GLY A 165 -11.27 -5.08 -7.04
N LEU A 166 -11.84 -5.77 -6.05
CA LEU A 166 -11.16 -6.78 -5.26
C LEU A 166 -10.77 -7.99 -6.10
N ALA A 167 -11.64 -8.43 -7.02
CA ALA A 167 -11.32 -9.50 -7.97
C ALA A 167 -10.14 -9.11 -8.88
N LEU A 168 -10.16 -7.90 -9.45
CA LEU A 168 -9.09 -7.39 -10.31
C LEU A 168 -7.76 -7.26 -9.56
N ALA A 169 -7.80 -6.69 -8.34
CA ALA A 169 -6.62 -6.55 -7.49
C ALA A 169 -6.06 -7.92 -7.09
N SER A 170 -6.93 -8.91 -6.86
CA SER A 170 -6.50 -10.29 -6.59
C SER A 170 -5.84 -10.93 -7.79
N ILE A 171 -6.39 -10.77 -9.00
CA ILE A 171 -5.74 -11.25 -10.23
C ILE A 171 -4.36 -10.60 -10.39
N TYR A 172 -4.27 -9.29 -10.14
CA TYR A 172 -3.00 -8.58 -10.18
C TYR A 172 -1.98 -9.12 -9.15
N ALA A 173 -2.44 -9.48 -7.94
CA ALA A 173 -1.61 -10.13 -6.93
C ALA A 173 -1.15 -11.53 -7.36
N ILE A 174 -2.02 -12.34 -7.96
CA ILE A 174 -1.68 -13.65 -8.52
C ILE A 174 -0.58 -13.51 -9.59
N VAL A 175 -0.78 -12.62 -10.57
CA VAL A 175 0.20 -12.40 -11.64
C VAL A 175 1.56 -11.96 -11.07
N THR A 176 1.54 -11.09 -10.05
CA THR A 176 2.76 -10.67 -9.35
C THR A 176 3.45 -11.84 -8.65
N LEU A 177 2.70 -12.67 -7.92
CA LEU A 177 3.22 -13.82 -7.19
C LEU A 177 3.77 -14.90 -8.14
N THR A 178 3.04 -15.24 -9.21
CA THR A 178 3.49 -16.19 -10.23
C THR A 178 4.79 -15.74 -10.85
N SER A 179 4.90 -14.45 -11.22
CA SER A 179 6.14 -13.90 -11.74
C SER A 179 7.29 -13.96 -10.75
N ALA A 180 7.02 -13.78 -9.45
CA ALA A 180 8.04 -13.90 -8.40
C ALA A 180 8.54 -15.35 -8.30
N ILE A 181 7.63 -16.32 -8.31
CA ILE A 181 7.94 -17.76 -8.28
C ILE A 181 8.78 -18.15 -9.51
N GLU A 182 8.38 -17.76 -10.72
CA GLU A 182 9.14 -18.04 -11.94
C GLU A 182 10.55 -17.43 -11.91
N THR A 183 10.67 -16.22 -11.36
CA THR A 183 11.97 -15.53 -11.25
C THR A 183 12.88 -16.22 -10.24
N LEU A 184 12.34 -16.78 -9.16
CA LEU A 184 13.08 -17.59 -8.19
C LEU A 184 13.51 -18.93 -8.81
N ARG A 185 12.61 -19.59 -9.56
CA ARG A 185 12.89 -20.86 -10.21
C ARG A 185 14.00 -20.76 -11.25
N GLY A 186 14.09 -19.67 -12.00
CA GLY A 186 15.16 -19.46 -12.99
C GLY A 186 16.56 -19.22 -12.40
N GLN A 187 16.72 -19.20 -11.08
CA GLN A 187 17.99 -18.96 -10.39
C GLN A 187 18.56 -20.19 -9.67
N VAL A 188 17.73 -21.23 -9.50
CA VAL A 188 18.12 -22.54 -8.96
C VAL A 188 18.54 -23.43 -10.12
#